data_AF-A0A645C9V9-F1
#
_entry.id   AF-A0A645C9V9-F1
#
_cell.length_a   1.000
_cell.length_b   1.000
_cell.length_c   1.000
_cell.angle_alpha   90.00
_cell.angle_beta   90.00
_cell.angle_gamma   90.00
#
_symmetry.space_group_name_H-M   'P 1'
#
loop_
_entity.id
_entity.type
_entity.pdbx_description
1 polymer ?
#
loop_
_entity_poly.entity_id
_entity_poly.type
_entity_poly.pdbx_seq_one_letter_code
_entity_poly.pdbx_strand_id
1 'polypeptide(L)'
;MIGISDFVNLAGLLALSFGIMFQLPIAMVLLMRCGIVAPETLRKSRPVAVTAIFILAAILTPPDVVSQLLLGVPTWLLFEAALLIGAGSSRRKPAAAEETEPESGEEKTEAPPPPPPEDPPESDPENTLDAVYRRSDRKNMHKNRRFGTISDHYHRSRRKGK
;
A
#
# COMPACT_ATOMS: atom_id res chain seq x y z
N MET A 1 -17.13 43.64 0.54
CA MET A 1 -17.33 43.14 1.91
C MET A 1 -17.72 41.69 1.78
N ILE A 2 -17.02 40.78 2.45
CA ILE A 2 -17.48 39.38 2.56
C ILE A 2 -18.81 39.43 3.32
N GLY A 3 -19.88 38.95 2.70
CA GLY A 3 -21.20 38.93 3.32
C GLY A 3 -21.31 37.83 4.36
N ILE A 4 -22.24 37.96 5.32
CA ILE A 4 -22.55 36.87 6.26
C ILE A 4 -22.88 35.58 5.50
N SER A 5 -23.54 35.69 4.33
CA SER A 5 -23.86 34.55 3.47
C SER A 5 -22.64 33.78 2.99
N ASP A 6 -21.56 34.47 2.59
CA ASP A 6 -20.32 33.84 2.13
C ASP A 6 -19.62 33.12 3.28
N PHE A 7 -19.61 33.75 4.46
CA PHE A 7 -19.05 33.15 5.67
C PHE A 7 -19.82 31.90 6.10
N VAL A 8 -21.16 31.94 6.12
CA VAL A 8 -22.00 30.80 6.48
C VAL A 8 -21.82 29.67 5.46
N ASN A 9 -21.71 29.98 4.17
CA ASN A 9 -21.47 28.97 3.14
C ASN A 9 -20.08 28.31 3.31
N LEU A 10 -19.03 29.10 3.55
CA LEU A 10 -17.69 28.60 3.86
C LEU A 10 -17.71 27.70 5.10
N ALA A 11 -18.28 28.19 6.20
CA ALA A 11 -18.37 27.46 7.46
C ALA A 11 -19.18 26.15 7.30
N GLY A 12 -20.27 26.19 6.53
CA GLY A 12 -21.09 25.03 6.20
C GLY A 12 -20.33 23.98 5.39
N LEU A 13 -19.58 24.40 4.35
CA LEU A 13 -18.77 23.51 3.53
C LEU A 13 -17.63 22.87 4.36
N LEU A 14 -16.97 23.65 5.22
CA LEU A 14 -15.96 23.14 6.14
C LEU A 14 -16.54 22.14 7.13
N ALA A 15 -17.70 22.44 7.73
CA ALA A 15 -18.39 21.53 8.65
C ALA A 15 -18.78 20.21 7.97
N LEU A 16 -19.31 20.26 6.74
CA LEU A 16 -19.61 19.08 5.94
C LEU A 16 -18.35 18.27 5.63
N SER A 17 -17.27 18.94 5.24
CA SER A 17 -15.97 18.32 4.94
C SER A 17 -15.41 17.58 6.16
N PHE A 18 -15.48 18.20 7.35
CA PHE A 18 -15.12 17.54 8.61
C PHE A 18 -15.95 16.28 8.85
N GLY A 19 -17.27 16.34 8.63
CA GLY A 19 -18.15 15.18 8.77
C GLY A 19 -17.74 14.01 7.87
N ILE A 20 -17.36 14.28 6.62
CA ILE A 20 -16.87 13.27 5.67
C ILE A 20 -15.50 12.72 6.14
N MET A 21 -14.57 13.58 6.57
CA MET A 21 -13.27 13.15 7.09
C MET A 21 -13.40 12.24 8.31
N PHE A 22 -14.37 12.49 9.20
CA PHE A 22 -14.62 11.64 10.38
C PHE A 22 -15.06 10.21 10.01
N GLN A 23 -15.52 9.95 8.79
CA GLN A 23 -15.89 8.60 8.36
C GLN A 23 -14.68 7.69 8.17
N LEU A 24 -13.55 8.23 7.71
CA LEU A 24 -12.31 7.46 7.47
C LEU A 24 -11.77 6.78 8.74
N PRO A 25 -11.59 7.47 9.88
CA PRO A 25 -11.17 6.86 11.15
C PRO A 25 -12.14 5.78 11.65
N ILE A 26 -13.45 6.02 11.54
CA ILE A 26 -14.48 5.08 11.99
C ILE A 26 -14.44 3.80 11.14
N ALA A 27 -14.38 3.95 9.82
CA ALA A 27 -14.20 2.84 8.89
C ALA A 27 -12.91 2.06 9.18
N MET A 28 -11.81 2.76 9.47
CA MET A 28 -10.53 2.18 9.87
C MET A 28 -10.67 1.23 11.07
N VAL A 29 -11.31 1.70 12.15
CA VAL A 29 -11.52 0.90 13.36
C VAL A 29 -12.41 -0.31 13.06
N LEU A 30 -13.46 -0.13 12.26
CA LEU A 30 -14.31 -1.23 11.81
C LEU A 30 -13.52 -2.28 11.02
N LEU A 31 -12.72 -1.88 10.05
CA LEU A 31 -11.88 -2.79 9.25
C LEU A 31 -10.88 -3.57 10.11
N MET A 32 -10.24 -2.91 11.08
CA MET A 32 -9.35 -3.57 12.05
C MET A 32 -10.11 -4.55 12.95
N ARG A 33 -11.34 -4.21 13.35
CA ARG A 33 -12.17 -5.05 14.22
C ARG A 33 -12.76 -6.26 13.49
N CYS A 34 -13.05 -6.13 12.19
CA CYS A 34 -13.42 -7.24 11.31
C CYS A 34 -12.21 -8.14 10.97
N GLY A 35 -10.98 -7.67 11.21
CA GLY A 35 -9.75 -8.41 10.94
C GLY A 35 -9.30 -8.34 9.48
N ILE A 36 -9.91 -7.47 8.66
CA ILE A 36 -9.57 -7.25 7.25
C ILE A 36 -8.18 -6.61 7.14
N VAL A 37 -7.89 -5.65 8.04
CA VAL A 37 -6.62 -4.92 8.03
C VAL A 37 -5.87 -5.13 9.34
N ALA A 38 -4.60 -5.54 9.23
CA ALA A 38 -3.71 -5.68 10.37
C ALA A 38 -3.21 -4.31 10.88
N PRO A 39 -3.19 -4.05 12.21
CA PRO A 39 -2.65 -2.82 12.77
C PRO A 39 -1.18 -2.55 12.40
N GLU A 40 -0.40 -3.60 12.17
CA GLU A 40 1.01 -3.53 11.77
C GLU A 40 1.18 -2.96 10.36
N THR A 41 0.28 -3.31 9.43
CA THR A 41 0.27 -2.77 8.06
C THR A 41 -0.02 -1.27 8.09
N LEU A 42 -0.98 -0.86 8.92
CA LEU A 42 -1.37 0.54 9.07
C LEU A 42 -0.30 1.41 9.71
N ARG A 43 0.51 0.83 10.60
CA ARG A 43 1.68 1.51 11.15
C ARG A 43 2.75 1.78 10.09
N LYS A 44 2.90 0.90 9.09
CA LYS A 44 3.86 1.10 7.99
C LYS A 44 3.36 2.13 6.98
N SER A 45 2.05 2.23 6.79
CA SER A 45 1.43 3.19 5.87
C SER A 45 1.16 4.57 6.48
N ARG A 46 1.72 4.90 7.66
CA ARG A 46 1.68 6.24 8.26
C ARG A 46 2.01 7.38 7.28
N PRO A 47 3.15 7.36 6.55
CA PRO A 47 3.46 8.43 5.61
C PRO A 47 2.45 8.51 4.47
N VAL A 48 1.94 7.36 4.00
CA VAL A 48 0.90 7.30 2.96
C VAL A 48 -0.41 7.92 3.45
N ALA A 49 -0.82 7.61 4.69
CA ALA A 49 -2.02 8.19 5.30
C ALA A 49 -1.90 9.71 5.46
N VAL A 50 -0.74 10.21 5.93
CA VAL A 50 -0.48 11.64 6.04
C VAL A 50 -0.62 12.31 4.68
N THR A 51 0.06 11.81 3.65
CA THR A 51 0.00 12.38 2.29
C THR A 51 -1.43 12.33 1.73
N ALA A 52 -2.15 11.23 1.91
CA ALA A 52 -3.54 11.10 1.46
C ALA A 52 -4.47 12.12 2.13
N ILE A 53 -4.32 12.35 3.44
CA ILE A 53 -5.09 13.36 4.18
C ILE A 53 -4.81 14.76 3.63
N PHE A 54 -3.55 15.09 3.36
CA PHE A 54 -3.19 16.39 2.78
C PHE A 54 -3.74 16.56 1.36
N ILE A 55 -3.71 15.53 0.52
CA ILE A 55 -4.31 15.55 -0.83
C ILE A 55 -5.82 15.77 -0.71
N LEU A 56 -6.48 15.03 0.15
CA LEU A 56 -7.93 15.11 0.35
C LEU A 56 -8.35 16.49 0.91
N ALA A 57 -7.55 17.05 1.81
CA ALA A 57 -7.75 18.42 2.31
C ALA A 57 -7.57 19.47 1.20
N ALA A 58 -6.60 19.29 0.29
CA ALA A 58 -6.40 20.19 -0.85
C ALA A 58 -7.50 20.09 -1.93
N ILE A 59 -8.30 19.02 -1.93
CA ILE A 59 -9.48 18.88 -2.78
C ILE A 59 -10.69 19.56 -2.13
N LEU A 60 -10.86 19.37 -0.82
CA LEU A 60 -12.01 19.89 -0.06
C LEU A 60 -11.92 21.39 0.24
N THR A 61 -10.71 21.87 0.48
CA THR A 61 -10.43 23.30 0.62
C THR A 61 -9.75 23.79 -0.64
N PRO A 62 -9.94 25.05 -1.07
CA PRO A 62 -9.03 25.68 -2.03
C PRO A 62 -7.58 25.48 -1.56
N PRO A 63 -6.56 25.58 -2.43
CA PRO A 63 -5.16 25.35 -2.07
C PRO A 63 -4.61 26.47 -1.15
N ASP A 64 -5.13 26.53 0.08
CA ASP A 64 -4.75 27.40 1.18
C ASP A 64 -4.09 26.53 2.26
N VAL A 65 -2.79 26.72 2.43
CA VAL A 65 -1.94 25.96 3.36
C VAL A 65 -2.45 26.05 4.80
N VAL A 66 -2.99 27.21 5.21
CA VAL A 66 -3.48 27.39 6.59
C VAL A 66 -4.73 26.55 6.82
N SER A 67 -5.73 26.68 5.94
CA SER A 67 -6.97 25.88 6.01
C SER A 67 -6.69 24.38 5.83
N GLN A 68 -5.75 24.02 4.96
CA GLN A 68 -5.34 22.64 4.73
C GLN A 68 -4.69 22.02 5.98
N LEU A 69 -3.85 22.76 6.70
CA LEU A 69 -3.28 22.32 7.98
C LEU A 69 -4.36 22.24 9.08
N LEU A 70 -5.28 23.20 9.12
CA LEU A 70 -6.37 23.24 10.09
C LEU A 70 -7.31 22.04 9.94
N LEU A 71 -7.48 21.51 8.72
CA LEU A 71 -8.24 20.28 8.43
C LEU A 71 -7.38 19.01 8.54
N GLY A 72 -6.12 19.05 8.09
CA GLY A 72 -5.24 17.89 8.00
C GLY A 72 -4.71 17.43 9.35
N VAL A 73 -4.30 18.36 10.22
CA VAL A 73 -3.79 18.04 11.57
C VAL A 73 -4.81 17.26 12.41
N PRO A 74 -6.07 17.72 12.58
CA PRO A 74 -7.05 16.95 13.33
C PRO A 74 -7.35 15.60 12.66
N THR A 75 -7.47 15.55 11.33
CA THR A 75 -7.73 14.29 10.62
C THR A 75 -6.59 13.28 10.81
N TRP A 76 -5.34 13.73 10.81
CA TRP A 76 -4.18 12.89 11.12
C TRP A 76 -4.21 12.39 12.57
N LEU A 77 -4.55 13.26 13.52
CA LEU A 77 -4.68 12.88 14.92
C LEU A 77 -5.77 11.82 15.13
N LEU A 78 -6.89 11.96 14.43
CA LEU A 78 -7.99 10.98 14.41
C LEU A 78 -7.54 9.63 13.85
N PHE A 79 -6.77 9.62 12.76
CA PHE A 79 -6.20 8.38 12.20
C PHE A 79 -5.32 7.68 13.24
N GLU A 80 -4.47 8.44 13.93
CA GLU A 80 -3.59 7.91 14.96
C GLU A 80 -4.38 7.35 16.15
N ALA A 81 -5.45 8.05 16.58
CA ALA A 81 -6.36 7.57 17.61
C ALA A 81 -7.08 6.28 17.18
N ALA A 82 -7.59 6.21 15.95
CA ALA A 82 -8.21 5.03 15.39
C ALA A 82 -7.26 3.82 15.38
N LEU A 83 -6.01 4.04 14.97
CA LEU A 83 -4.96 3.02 14.98
C LEU A 83 -4.64 2.53 16.39
N LEU A 84 -4.56 3.43 17.37
CA LEU A 84 -4.34 3.07 18.77
C LEU A 84 -5.49 2.22 19.33
N ILE A 85 -6.74 2.62 19.07
CA ILE A 85 -7.94 1.90 19.52
C ILE A 85 -8.03 0.53 18.84
N GLY A 86 -7.82 0.47 17.52
CA GLY A 86 -7.84 -0.79 16.76
C GLY A 86 -6.72 -1.75 17.16
N ALA A 87 -5.51 -1.23 17.40
CA ALA A 87 -4.39 -2.02 17.87
C ALA A 87 -4.62 -2.61 19.28
N GLY A 88 -5.26 -1.85 20.18
CA GLY A 88 -5.61 -2.33 21.52
C GLY A 88 -6.66 -3.45 21.54
N SER A 89 -7.45 -3.57 20.47
CA SER A 89 -8.54 -4.56 20.38
C SER A 89 -8.10 -5.92 19.79
N SER A 90 -6.89 -6.05 19.26
CA SER A 90 -6.46 -7.26 18.55
C SER A 90 -5.74 -8.27 19.45
N ARG A 91 -6.51 -9.23 19.99
CA ARG A 91 -5.99 -10.54 20.46
C ARG A 91 -6.22 -11.65 19.43
N ARG A 92 -6.59 -11.34 18.18
CA ARG A 92 -6.87 -12.37 17.16
C ARG A 92 -6.15 -12.08 15.84
N LYS A 93 -5.51 -13.15 15.35
CA LYS A 93 -4.57 -13.25 14.23
C LYS A 93 -5.17 -12.68 12.92
N PRO A 94 -4.41 -11.90 12.13
CA PRO A 94 -4.91 -11.29 10.91
C PRO A 94 -5.01 -12.34 9.79
N ALA A 95 -6.19 -12.43 9.17
CA ALA A 95 -6.39 -13.10 7.90
C ALA A 95 -6.40 -12.04 6.81
N ALA A 96 -5.56 -12.27 5.80
CA ALA A 96 -5.35 -11.40 4.66
C ALA A 96 -6.65 -11.03 3.92
N ALA A 97 -6.73 -9.79 3.44
CA ALA A 97 -6.84 -9.50 2.01
C ALA A 97 -6.79 -7.99 1.78
N GLU A 98 -5.95 -7.61 0.83
CA GLU A 98 -5.94 -6.31 0.18
C GLU A 98 -7.30 -6.05 -0.47
N GLU A 99 -8.00 -5.00 -0.05
CA GLU A 99 -8.90 -4.23 -0.90
C GLU A 99 -8.78 -2.77 -0.44
N THR A 100 -7.75 -2.09 -0.95
CA THR A 100 -7.87 -0.64 -1.13
C THR A 100 -8.15 -0.48 -2.62
N GLU A 101 -9.35 -0.88 -3.02
CA GLU A 101 -9.82 -0.55 -4.36
C GLU A 101 -9.88 0.98 -4.47
N PRO A 102 -9.25 1.53 -5.51
CA PRO A 102 -9.28 2.94 -5.83
C PRO A 102 -10.57 3.26 -6.57
N GLU A 103 -11.30 4.29 -6.17
CA GLU A 103 -12.24 4.99 -7.07
C GLU A 103 -11.88 6.48 -7.02
N SER A 104 -11.25 7.11 -8.02
CA SER A 104 -11.44 7.15 -9.49
C SER A 104 -12.43 8.23 -9.96
N GLY A 105 -12.00 8.92 -11.02
CA GLY A 105 -12.68 9.94 -11.81
C GLY A 105 -11.79 10.25 -13.03
N GLU A 106 -11.83 9.35 -14.02
CA GLU A 106 -11.09 9.24 -15.30
C GLU A 106 -11.45 10.36 -16.33
N GLU A 107 -10.81 10.62 -17.49
CA GLU A 107 -10.38 9.73 -18.59
C GLU A 107 -9.53 10.45 -19.71
N LYS A 108 -8.54 9.70 -20.29
CA LYS A 108 -7.79 9.69 -21.59
C LYS A 108 -7.40 10.96 -22.39
N THR A 109 -6.14 11.01 -22.87
CA THR A 109 -5.74 10.91 -24.31
C THR A 109 -4.20 10.84 -24.45
N GLU A 110 -3.74 9.70 -24.98
CA GLU A 110 -2.66 9.54 -25.99
C GLU A 110 -1.19 9.83 -25.64
N ALA A 111 -0.37 8.77 -25.77
CA ALA A 111 1.08 8.80 -25.72
C ALA A 111 1.66 9.43 -27.01
N PRO A 112 2.73 10.25 -26.92
CA PRO A 112 3.55 10.55 -28.08
C PRO A 112 4.42 9.31 -28.46
N PRO A 113 4.75 9.14 -29.75
CA PRO A 113 5.27 7.89 -30.31
C PRO A 113 6.65 7.49 -29.75
N PRO A 114 6.98 6.19 -29.72
CA PRO A 114 8.32 5.72 -29.37
C PRO A 114 9.35 6.25 -30.39
N PRO A 115 10.59 6.59 -29.96
CA PRO A 115 11.67 6.91 -30.89
C PRO A 115 11.98 5.68 -31.79
N PRO A 116 12.44 5.91 -33.03
CA PRO A 116 12.74 4.85 -34.01
C PRO A 116 13.77 3.83 -33.50
N PRO A 117 13.75 2.59 -34.02
CA PRO A 117 14.65 1.51 -33.59
C PRO A 117 16.11 1.86 -33.89
N GLU A 118 16.96 1.85 -32.86
CA GLU A 118 18.42 1.84 -33.03
C GLU A 118 18.84 0.41 -33.38
N ASP A 119 19.23 0.18 -34.63
CA ASP A 119 19.89 -1.05 -35.07
C ASP A 119 21.32 -1.17 -34.48
N PRO A 120 21.84 -2.40 -34.29
CA PRO A 120 22.73 -2.79 -33.18
C PRO A 120 24.24 -2.62 -33.46
N PRO A 121 25.12 -2.49 -32.44
CA PRO A 121 26.49 -2.94 -32.58
C PRO A 121 26.48 -4.48 -32.58
N GLU A 122 26.70 -5.02 -33.77
CA GLU A 122 27.06 -6.41 -34.05
C GLU A 122 28.11 -6.94 -33.05
N SER A 123 27.71 -7.83 -32.14
CA SER A 123 28.64 -8.69 -31.40
C SER A 123 27.96 -10.00 -30.98
N ASP A 124 27.98 -10.95 -31.92
CA ASP A 124 27.95 -12.42 -31.76
C ASP A 124 26.67 -13.07 -31.16
N PRO A 125 25.78 -13.63 -31.99
CA PRO A 125 24.51 -14.25 -31.55
C PRO A 125 24.67 -15.60 -30.83
N GLU A 126 25.85 -16.24 -30.84
CA GLU A 126 26.04 -17.53 -30.14
C GLU A 126 26.08 -17.39 -28.61
N ASN A 127 26.38 -16.21 -28.07
CA ASN A 127 26.60 -16.02 -26.64
C ASN A 127 25.45 -15.27 -25.91
N THR A 128 24.47 -14.74 -26.66
CA THR A 128 23.36 -13.98 -26.06
C THR A 128 22.36 -14.91 -25.35
N LEU A 129 22.07 -16.06 -25.96
CA LEU A 129 21.24 -17.10 -25.35
C LEU A 129 21.95 -17.79 -24.18
N ASP A 130 23.28 -18.00 -24.27
CA ASP A 130 24.08 -18.56 -23.18
C ASP A 130 24.16 -17.60 -21.98
N ALA A 131 24.29 -16.29 -22.21
CA ALA A 131 24.30 -15.28 -21.15
C ALA A 131 22.98 -15.23 -20.36
N VAL A 132 21.85 -15.37 -21.06
CA VAL A 132 20.50 -15.39 -20.45
C VAL A 132 20.25 -16.71 -19.71
N TYR A 133 20.71 -17.85 -20.26
CA TYR A 133 20.55 -19.17 -19.64
C TYR A 133 21.45 -19.33 -18.39
N ARG A 134 22.73 -18.96 -18.47
CA ARG A 134 23.67 -18.98 -17.31
C ARG A 134 23.19 -18.16 -16.11
N ARG A 135 22.53 -17.03 -16.36
CA ARG A 135 21.99 -16.17 -15.29
C ARG A 135 20.84 -16.87 -14.54
N SER A 136 20.07 -17.70 -15.24
CA SER A 136 18.96 -18.46 -14.67
C SER A 136 19.46 -19.67 -13.85
N ASP A 137 20.49 -20.37 -14.33
CA ASP A 137 21.01 -21.58 -13.69
C ASP A 137 21.74 -21.30 -12.37
N ARG A 138 22.48 -20.18 -12.31
CA ARG A 138 23.20 -19.74 -11.09
C ARG A 138 22.26 -19.50 -9.90
N LYS A 139 21.02 -19.06 -10.17
CA LYS A 139 19.99 -18.80 -9.15
C LYS A 139 19.38 -20.10 -8.61
N ASN A 140 19.20 -21.12 -9.46
CA ASN A 140 18.65 -22.41 -9.05
C ASN A 140 19.64 -23.29 -8.28
N MET A 141 20.95 -23.16 -8.56
CA MET A 141 21.98 -23.99 -7.92
C MET A 141 22.13 -23.75 -6.41
N HIS A 142 21.80 -22.54 -5.93
CA HIS A 142 21.81 -22.21 -4.50
C HIS A 142 20.62 -22.82 -3.73
N LYS A 143 19.51 -23.09 -4.42
CA LYS A 143 18.29 -23.62 -3.79
C LYS A 143 18.39 -25.12 -3.53
N ASN A 144 19.11 -25.87 -4.38
CA ASN A 144 19.11 -27.33 -4.35
C ASN A 144 20.19 -27.99 -3.45
N ARG A 145 21.18 -27.23 -2.95
CA ARG A 145 22.20 -27.77 -2.02
C ARG A 145 21.68 -28.05 -0.60
N ARG A 146 20.44 -27.64 -0.27
CA ARG A 146 19.85 -27.87 1.06
C ARG A 146 18.96 -29.11 1.16
N PHE A 147 18.65 -29.81 0.07
CA PHE A 147 17.70 -30.93 0.07
C PHE A 147 18.34 -32.33 -0.01
N GLY A 148 19.67 -32.43 -0.12
CA GLY A 148 20.37 -33.70 -0.32
C GLY A 148 20.65 -34.54 0.95
N THR A 149 20.36 -34.06 2.15
CA THR A 149 20.77 -34.75 3.40
C THR A 149 19.63 -35.42 4.18
N ILE A 150 18.38 -35.31 3.73
CA ILE A 150 17.22 -35.83 4.48
C ILE A 150 16.80 -37.23 4.00
N SER A 151 17.08 -37.60 2.75
CA SER A 151 16.60 -38.88 2.18
C SER A 151 17.38 -40.12 2.65
N ASP A 152 18.57 -39.98 3.24
CA ASP A 152 19.43 -41.12 3.56
C ASP A 152 19.14 -41.75 4.94
N HIS A 153 18.33 -41.09 5.78
CA HIS A 153 18.17 -41.49 7.18
C HIS A 153 16.97 -42.39 7.47
N TYR A 154 16.11 -42.70 6.48
CA TYR A 154 14.89 -43.49 6.69
C TYR A 154 15.06 -45.00 6.47
N HIS A 155 16.01 -45.43 5.64
CA HIS A 155 16.12 -46.86 5.28
C HIS A 155 16.90 -47.73 6.29
N ARG A 156 17.51 -47.17 7.33
CA ARG A 156 18.38 -47.94 8.25
C ARG A 156 17.67 -48.50 9.49
N SER A 157 16.50 -47.99 9.87
CA SER A 157 15.90 -48.29 11.19
C SER A 157 14.79 -49.36 11.22
N ARG A 158 14.47 -50.01 10.10
CA ARG A 158 13.48 -51.12 10.05
C ARG A 158 14.10 -52.51 9.92
N ARG A 159 15.42 -52.65 10.13
CA ARG A 159 16.14 -53.95 10.10
C ARG A 159 16.63 -54.47 11.46
N LYS A 160 16.34 -53.80 12.58
CA LYS A 160 16.65 -54.34 13.91
C LYS A 160 15.48 -54.12 14.86
N GLY A 161 14.80 -55.22 15.17
CA GLY A 161 13.65 -55.28 16.06
C GLY A 161 12.82 -56.53 15.80
N LYS A 162 13.51 -57.68 15.76
CA LYS A 162 12.96 -58.96 16.17
C LYS A 162 13.07 -59.01 17.69
#